data_AF-A0A932X7T7-F1
#
_entry.id   AF-A0A932X7T7-F1
#
_cell.length_a   1.000
_cell.length_b   1.000
_cell.length_c   1.000
_cell.angle_alpha   90.00
_cell.angle_beta   90.00
_cell.angle_gamma   90.00
#
_symmetry.space_group_name_H-M   'P 1'
#
loop_
_entity.id
_entity.type
_entity.pdbx_description
1 polymer ?
#
loop_
_entity_poly.entity_id
_entity_poly.type
_entity_poly.pdbx_seq_one_letter_code
_entity_poly.pdbx_strand_id
1 'polypeptide(L)'
;MIDNARLHDKCRTALDFAAGQLRGLVEKHPDYFPMYTQQGKWKHGGEAWTNWCEGFLGGQLWLLYRHTGDDYFRQKAEHYSRHLEERKWDRTVHDLGFLFWSTWRRWYDLTGDPVLNQTVIQ
;
A
#
# COMPACT_ATOMS: atom_id res chain seq x y z
N MET A 1 0.99 -35.82 1.22
CA MET A 1 -0.12 -34.86 0.96
C MET A 1 0.23 -33.54 1.63
N ILE A 2 -0.10 -32.42 0.98
CA ILE A 2 0.07 -31.08 1.57
C ILE A 2 -1.12 -30.81 2.50
N ASP A 3 -0.83 -30.38 3.72
CA ASP A 3 -1.84 -29.97 4.69
C ASP A 3 -2.24 -28.51 4.43
N ASN A 4 -3.28 -28.34 3.61
CA ASN A 4 -3.80 -27.03 3.24
C ASN A 4 -4.38 -26.25 4.43
N ALA A 5 -4.95 -26.93 5.43
CA ALA A 5 -5.52 -26.29 6.60
C ALA A 5 -4.41 -25.60 7.43
N ARG A 6 -3.31 -26.31 7.66
CA ARG A 6 -2.14 -25.74 8.33
C ARG A 6 -1.50 -24.60 7.55
N LEU A 7 -1.50 -24.68 6.21
CA LEU A 7 -0.98 -23.58 5.38
C LEU A 7 -1.87 -22.33 5.46
N HIS A 8 -3.19 -22.48 5.41
CA HIS A 8 -4.10 -21.36 5.58
C HIS A 8 -3.95 -20.68 6.94
N ASP A 9 -3.77 -21.45 8.01
CA ASP A 9 -3.56 -20.91 9.36
C ASP A 9 -2.25 -20.11 9.47
N LYS A 10 -1.16 -20.64 8.89
CA LYS A 10 0.12 -19.91 8.80
C LYS A 10 0.00 -18.63 7.99
N CYS A 11 -0.70 -18.66 6.85
CA CYS A 11 -0.95 -17.48 6.03
C CYS A 11 -1.72 -16.40 6.80
N ARG A 12 -2.78 -16.80 7.52
CA ARG A 12 -3.56 -15.88 8.36
C ARG A 12 -2.68 -15.24 9.43
N THR A 13 -1.94 -16.04 10.18
CA THR A 13 -1.02 -15.56 11.22
C THR A 13 0.00 -14.56 10.67
N ALA A 14 0.58 -14.82 9.49
CA ALA A 14 1.53 -13.92 8.86
C ALA A 14 0.89 -12.58 8.44
N LEU A 15 -0.34 -12.62 7.89
CA LEU A 15 -1.07 -11.41 7.49
C LEU A 15 -1.55 -10.60 8.69
N ASP A 16 -1.97 -11.25 9.78
CA ASP A 16 -2.35 -10.58 11.03
C ASP A 16 -1.14 -9.89 11.68
N PHE A 17 0.02 -10.54 11.68
CA PHE A 17 1.28 -9.92 12.10
C PHE A 17 1.62 -8.70 11.23
N ALA A 18 1.53 -8.83 9.89
CA ALA A 18 1.77 -7.72 8.97
C ALA A 18 0.79 -6.56 9.21
N ALA A 19 -0.47 -6.85 9.52
CA ALA A 19 -1.49 -5.86 9.85
C ALA A 19 -1.08 -5.00 11.05
N GLY A 20 -0.60 -5.64 12.13
CA GLY A 20 -0.09 -4.96 13.31
C GLY A 20 1.15 -4.10 13.00
N GLN A 21 2.10 -4.62 12.21
CA GLN A 21 3.30 -3.88 11.82
C GLN A 21 2.98 -2.64 10.98
N LEU A 22 2.10 -2.77 9.99
CA LEU A 22 1.75 -1.65 9.10
C LEU A 22 0.87 -0.61 9.79
N ARG A 23 -0.06 -1.01 10.68
CA ARG A 23 -0.77 -0.06 11.54
C ARG A 23 0.23 0.74 12.40
N GLY A 24 1.16 0.04 13.07
CA GLY A 24 2.18 0.70 13.89
C GLY A 24 3.09 1.64 13.09
N LEU A 25 3.43 1.28 11.85
CA LEU A 25 4.19 2.15 10.95
C LEU A 25 3.42 3.44 10.61
N VAL A 26 2.16 3.31 10.18
CA VAL A 26 1.30 4.44 9.79
C VAL A 26 1.02 5.37 10.97
N GLU A 27 0.79 4.82 12.16
CA GLU A 27 0.53 5.61 13.38
C GLU A 27 1.78 6.34 13.88
N LYS A 28 2.94 5.68 13.85
CA LYS A 28 4.21 6.27 14.30
C LYS A 28 4.75 7.30 13.31
N HIS A 29 4.51 7.09 12.02
CA HIS A 29 5.04 7.90 10.93
C HIS A 29 3.92 8.23 9.93
N PRO A 30 2.96 9.10 10.30
CA PRO A 30 1.90 9.51 9.38
C PRO A 30 2.50 10.15 8.13
N ASP A 31 1.85 9.88 7.00
CA ASP A 31 2.18 10.39 5.66
C ASP A 31 3.59 10.02 5.15
N TYR A 32 4.30 9.13 5.86
CA TYR A 32 5.58 8.59 5.43
C TYR A 32 5.38 7.43 4.44
N PHE A 33 6.13 7.47 3.34
CA PHE A 33 6.22 6.39 2.37
C PHE A 33 7.51 5.57 2.60
N PRO A 34 7.42 4.34 3.13
CA PRO A 34 8.60 3.52 3.40
C PRO A 34 9.24 3.01 2.11
N MET A 35 10.56 3.17 2.01
CA MET A 35 11.36 2.57 0.93
C MET A 35 12.25 1.45 1.45
N TYR A 36 13.03 1.72 2.49
CA TYR A 36 13.96 0.77 3.07
C TYR A 36 14.16 1.04 4.57
N THR A 37 14.80 0.08 5.23
CA THR A 37 15.20 0.21 6.63
C THR A 37 16.70 0.38 6.76
N GLN A 38 17.14 1.14 7.75
CA GLN A 38 18.52 1.14 8.22
C GLN A 38 18.55 0.55 9.64
N GLN A 39 19.26 -0.56 9.84
CA GLN A 39 19.32 -1.28 11.13
C GLN A 39 17.92 -1.61 11.69
N GLY A 40 17.00 -2.04 10.81
CA GLY A 40 15.62 -2.39 11.19
C GLY A 40 14.71 -1.19 11.50
N LYS A 41 15.17 0.05 11.30
CA LYS A 41 14.37 1.26 11.51
C LYS A 41 13.87 1.82 10.19
N TRP A 42 12.56 2.03 10.12
CA TRP A 42 11.93 2.92 9.15
C TRP A 42 12.24 4.38 9.49
N LYS A 43 12.07 5.29 8.52
CA LYS A 43 12.23 6.75 8.67
C LYS A 43 13.52 7.12 9.40
N HIS A 44 14.63 6.93 8.70
CA HIS A 44 15.97 7.29 9.16
C HIS A 44 16.51 8.45 8.32
N GLY A 45 17.68 9.01 8.68
CA GLY A 45 18.25 10.19 8.01
C GLY A 45 18.89 9.94 6.64
N GLY A 46 18.64 8.78 6.02
CA GLY A 46 19.11 8.51 4.66
C GLY A 46 18.20 9.17 3.63
N GLU A 47 18.77 9.52 2.47
CA GLU A 47 18.02 10.18 1.41
C GLU A 47 17.09 9.19 0.68
N ALA A 48 15.85 9.63 0.39
CA ALA A 48 15.04 8.97 -0.61
C ALA A 48 15.64 9.30 -1.98
N TRP A 49 16.33 8.33 -2.58
CA TRP A 49 16.95 8.53 -3.90
C TRP A 49 15.96 8.41 -5.07
N THR A 50 14.69 8.09 -4.77
CA THR A 50 13.63 7.88 -5.76
C THR A 50 12.27 7.76 -5.09
N ASN A 51 11.19 7.82 -5.86
CA ASN A 51 9.80 7.80 -5.37
C ASN A 51 8.93 6.73 -6.07
N TRP A 52 9.54 5.76 -6.77
CA TRP A 52 8.80 4.68 -7.46
C TRP A 52 8.09 3.72 -6.51
N CYS A 53 8.50 3.68 -5.23
CA CYS A 53 8.01 2.76 -4.23
C CYS A 53 6.82 3.29 -3.41
N GLU A 54 6.42 4.56 -3.61
CA GLU A 54 5.38 5.21 -2.79
C GLU A 54 4.01 4.52 -2.90
N GLY A 55 3.76 3.76 -3.98
CA GLY A 55 2.55 2.94 -4.11
C GLY A 55 2.47 1.73 -3.19
N PHE A 56 3.59 1.24 -2.65
CA PHE A 56 3.61 -0.08 -1.98
C PHE A 56 2.94 -0.07 -0.61
N LEU A 57 3.06 1.01 0.18
CA LEU A 57 2.37 1.08 1.46
C LEU A 57 0.85 1.09 1.24
N GLY A 58 0.35 2.00 0.41
CA GLY A 58 -1.08 2.06 0.08
C GLY A 58 -1.62 0.73 -0.49
N GLY A 59 -0.84 0.07 -1.36
CA GLY A 59 -1.20 -1.24 -1.89
C GLY A 59 -1.26 -2.35 -0.83
N GLN A 60 -0.33 -2.38 0.12
CA GLN A 60 -0.39 -3.32 1.25
C GLN A 60 -1.61 -3.04 2.15
N LEU A 61 -1.96 -1.78 2.39
CA LEU A 61 -3.15 -1.41 3.17
C LEU A 61 -4.44 -1.90 2.48
N TRP A 62 -4.54 -1.82 1.15
CA TRP A 62 -5.65 -2.44 0.41
C TRP A 62 -5.70 -3.96 0.58
N LEU A 63 -4.55 -4.64 0.54
CA LEU A 63 -4.48 -6.08 0.75
C LEU A 63 -4.92 -6.47 2.17
N LEU A 64 -4.52 -5.69 3.18
CA LEU A 64 -4.94 -5.90 4.56
C LEU A 64 -6.42 -5.63 4.78
N TYR A 65 -7.01 -4.63 4.12
CA TYR A 65 -8.46 -4.43 4.15
C TYR A 65 -9.20 -5.66 3.60
N ARG A 66 -8.75 -6.22 2.47
CA ARG A 66 -9.37 -7.45 1.93
C ARG A 66 -9.21 -8.66 2.84
N HIS A 67 -8.10 -8.74 3.59
CA HIS A 67 -7.84 -9.83 4.52
C HIS A 67 -8.65 -9.71 5.81
N THR A 68 -8.73 -8.50 6.38
CA THR A 68 -9.28 -8.27 7.73
C THR A 68 -10.71 -7.75 7.74
N GLY A 69 -11.15 -7.05 6.68
CA GLY A 69 -12.39 -6.27 6.66
C GLY A 69 -12.36 -5.02 7.54
N ASP A 70 -11.23 -4.64 8.14
CA ASP A 70 -11.13 -3.49 9.04
C ASP A 70 -11.03 -2.17 8.24
N ASP A 71 -12.03 -1.31 8.42
CA ASP A 71 -12.16 -0.01 7.75
C ASP A 71 -10.98 0.93 7.99
N TYR A 72 -10.21 0.76 9.07
CA TYR A 72 -8.98 1.49 9.29
C TYR A 72 -8.03 1.34 8.09
N PHE A 73 -7.84 0.12 7.59
CA PHE A 73 -6.91 -0.13 6.49
C PHE A 73 -7.43 0.48 5.19
N ARG A 74 -8.74 0.41 4.94
CA ARG A 74 -9.37 1.08 3.81
C ARG A 74 -9.16 2.59 3.87
N GLN A 75 -9.50 3.22 4.99
CA GLN A 75 -9.37 4.67 5.16
C GLN A 75 -7.93 5.15 4.93
N LYS A 76 -6.95 4.41 5.49
CA LYS A 76 -5.54 4.72 5.25
C LYS A 76 -5.11 4.44 3.81
N ALA A 77 -5.58 3.36 3.18
CA ALA A 77 -5.28 3.07 1.78
C ALA A 77 -5.79 4.18 0.85
N GLU A 78 -7.02 4.66 1.05
CA GLU A 78 -7.58 5.80 0.31
C GLU A 78 -6.77 7.09 0.56
N HIS A 79 -6.41 7.37 1.81
CA HIS A 79 -5.59 8.53 2.20
C HIS A 79 -4.23 8.57 1.50
N TYR A 80 -3.48 7.45 1.53
CA TYR A 80 -2.19 7.33 0.84
C TYR A 80 -2.34 7.34 -0.68
N SER A 81 -3.46 6.84 -1.23
CA SER A 81 -3.74 6.93 -2.67
C SER A 81 -3.86 8.40 -3.11
N ARG A 82 -4.58 9.24 -2.34
CA ARG A 82 -4.77 10.67 -2.66
C ARG A 82 -3.45 11.45 -2.66
N HIS A 83 -2.51 11.11 -1.78
CA HIS A 83 -1.17 11.73 -1.75
C HIS A 83 -0.37 11.51 -3.05
N LEU A 84 -0.70 10.45 -3.79
CA LEU A 84 -0.03 10.13 -5.06
C LEU A 84 -0.70 10.78 -6.27
N GLU A 85 -1.85 11.45 -6.12
CA GLU A 85 -2.66 11.87 -7.27
C GLU A 85 -1.88 12.75 -8.25
N GLU A 86 -1.12 13.73 -7.74
CA GLU A 86 -0.37 14.66 -8.59
C GLU A 86 0.68 13.96 -9.47
N ARG A 87 1.18 12.79 -9.04
CA ARG A 87 2.14 11.98 -9.81
C ARG A 87 1.56 11.45 -11.12
N LYS A 88 0.24 11.49 -11.33
CA LYS A 88 -0.40 11.03 -12.57
C LYS A 88 -0.02 11.88 -13.78
N TRP A 89 0.55 13.06 -13.55
CA TRP A 89 1.04 13.98 -14.56
C TRP A 89 2.54 13.87 -14.84
N ASP A 90 3.26 13.02 -14.09
CA ASP A 90 4.67 12.78 -14.35
C ASP A 90 4.81 12.05 -15.70
N ARG A 91 5.59 12.63 -16.61
CA ARG A 91 5.85 12.09 -17.95
C ARG A 91 7.30 11.68 -18.13
N THR A 92 8.09 11.78 -17.07
CA THR A 92 9.55 11.60 -17.11
C THR A 92 10.00 10.28 -16.50
N VAL A 93 9.06 9.49 -15.96
CA VAL A 93 9.31 8.22 -15.29
C VAL A 93 8.49 7.09 -15.92
N HIS A 94 8.96 5.86 -15.77
CA HIS A 94 8.33 4.64 -16.33
C HIS A 94 7.57 3.79 -15.30
N ASP A 95 7.59 4.20 -14.04
CA ASP A 95 7.25 3.41 -12.86
C ASP A 95 5.93 3.85 -12.19
N LEU A 96 5.17 4.74 -12.83
CA LEU A 96 3.85 5.16 -12.34
C LEU A 96 2.89 3.98 -12.15
N GLY A 97 3.09 2.88 -12.86
CA GLY A 97 2.37 1.63 -12.62
C GLY A 97 2.52 1.13 -11.18
N PHE A 98 3.70 1.24 -10.55
CA PHE A 98 3.88 0.84 -9.16
C PHE A 98 3.08 1.71 -8.18
N LEU A 99 2.86 2.98 -8.52
CA LEU A 99 2.05 3.90 -7.75
C LEU A 99 0.56 3.58 -7.93
N PHE A 100 0.05 3.79 -9.15
CA PHE A 100 -1.39 3.80 -9.42
C PHE A 100 -2.02 2.41 -9.50
N TRP A 101 -1.30 1.40 -9.98
CA TRP A 101 -1.83 0.03 -10.02
C TRP A 101 -1.90 -0.61 -8.63
N SER A 102 -0.97 -0.25 -7.75
CA SER A 102 -0.98 -0.71 -6.36
C SER A 102 -2.06 -0.03 -5.53
N THR A 103 -2.41 1.23 -5.85
CA THR A 103 -3.29 2.08 -5.02
C THR A 103 -4.65 2.32 -5.67
N TRP A 104 -4.75 3.29 -6.58
CA TRP A 104 -5.97 3.72 -7.25
C TRP A 104 -6.70 2.58 -7.97
N ARG A 105 -5.98 1.69 -8.65
CA ARG A 105 -6.59 0.55 -9.32
C ARG A 105 -7.29 -0.40 -8.37
N ARG A 106 -6.72 -0.66 -7.19
CA ARG A 106 -7.37 -1.51 -6.18
C ARG A 106 -8.59 -0.85 -5.58
N TRP A 107 -8.56 0.47 -5.43
CA TRP A 107 -9.71 1.26 -4.99
C TRP A 107 -10.85 1.19 -6.02
N TYR A 108 -10.52 1.32 -7.30
CA TYR A 108 -11.47 1.11 -8.38
C TYR A 108 -12.04 -0.32 -8.37
N ASP A 109 -11.19 -1.35 -8.28
CA ASP A 109 -11.64 -2.75 -8.26
C ASP A 109 -12.61 -3.03 -7.09
N LEU A 110 -12.48 -2.31 -5.96
CA LEU A 110 -13.38 -2.44 -4.81
C LEU A 110 -14.73 -1.72 -5.01
N THR A 111 -14.73 -0.54 -5.63
CA THR A 111 -15.89 0.38 -5.62
C THR A 111 -16.61 0.50 -6.95
N GLY A 112 -15.93 0.21 -8.06
CA GLY A 112 -16.42 0.44 -9.41
C GLY A 112 -16.53 1.92 -9.81
N ASP A 113 -15.97 2.86 -9.02
CA ASP A 113 -16.09 4.29 -9.30
C ASP A 113 -15.26 4.68 -10.55
N PRO A 114 -15.90 5.13 -11.64
CA PRO A 114 -15.20 5.48 -12.88
C PRO A 114 -14.20 6.63 -12.72
N VAL A 115 -14.38 7.53 -11.74
CA VAL A 115 -13.43 8.62 -11.47
C VAL A 115 -12.08 8.07 -11.03
N LEU A 116 -12.07 7.00 -10.23
CA LEU A 116 -10.83 6.35 -9.79
C LEU A 116 -10.10 5.70 -10.97
N ASN A 117 -10.84 5.09 -11.90
CA ASN A 117 -10.26 4.47 -13.08
C ASN A 117 -9.64 5.51 -14.01
N GLN A 118 -10.23 6.71 -14.12
CA GLN A 118 -9.65 7.81 -14.89
C GLN A 118 -8.24 8.18 -14.40
N THR A 119 -8.00 8.19 -13.09
CA THR A 119 -6.66 8.42 -12.52
C THR A 119 -5.66 7.32 -12.87
N VAL A 120 -6.12 6.08 -13.11
CA VAL A 120 -5.24 4.94 -13.46
C VAL A 120 -4.84 4.95 -14.93
N ILE A 121 -5.75 5.34 -15.82
CA ILE A 121 -5.58 5.27 -17.28
C ILE A 121 -5.02 6.56 -17.92
N GLN A 122 -4.78 7.59 -17.12
CA GLN A 122 -4.43 8.94 -17.55
C GLN A 122 -3.09 9.05 -18.28
#